data_AF-A0A9W9ZYD9-F1
#
_entry.id   AF-A0A9W9ZYD9-F1
#
_cell.length_a   1.000
_cell.length_b   1.000
_cell.length_c   1.000
_cell.angle_alpha   90.00
_cell.angle_beta   90.00
_cell.angle_gamma   90.00
#
_symmetry.space_group_name_H-M   'P 1'
#
loop_
_entity.id
_entity.type
_entity.pdbx_description
1 polymer ?
#
loop_
_entity_poly.entity_id
_entity_poly.type
_entity_poly.pdbx_seq_one_letter_code
_entity_poly.pdbx_strand_id
1 'polypeptide(L)'
;MQEEINNPSLDDTMPEQMISLIEERLKSEKAIEHEGIWPVIWDFAGQAVYRAIHPIFMSPDAVYVLVLDLTKKLFETAHCQVKLPGFNEQKVAGPDSEDTNLDHIMRWIDSVHSLKQSDSLSSSLCKSLPPVILVGTHVDKLDGNAQEEKSSMWNELSPAFSEDFRDHITNNFEIDNTKAGNSNNQEDSQVVDLRKHIIALANELPHVKKKIPLSWLRVEKEIDKKSSQGENYVTKHIFKDQIAKQFCQFDSEGDFEELLHFLHARGTIVYHDCTNDEDGLVVMNPQWLVNILCRIITATIPNEFRYQDLYCQLRDHGILAEELIDEACKKLELEHIKEQLISIMKKFNLICQWRRKPDGKLHYYVPCMLTTKKDVKSIDKSSIPAPVYLTFNTKYVPSGLFSRLVVLFWEWASEMSSGKNSINCLLILPSSLLEALIALNLFATKV
;
A
#
# COMPACT_ATOMS: atom_id res chain seq x y z
N MET A 1 -2.09 -24.11 -63.93
CA MET A 1 -2.43 -24.32 -62.51
C MET A 1 -1.21 -23.95 -61.69
N GLN A 2 -1.11 -22.68 -61.35
CA GLN A 2 -0.23 -22.12 -60.33
C GLN A 2 -1.20 -21.39 -59.39
N GLU A 3 -1.25 -21.80 -58.13
CA GLU A 3 -1.94 -21.05 -57.07
C GLU A 3 -0.89 -20.14 -56.41
N GLU A 4 -1.12 -18.84 -56.54
CA GLU A 4 -0.36 -17.79 -55.87
C GLU A 4 -0.70 -17.78 -54.37
N ILE A 5 0.34 -17.93 -53.55
CA ILE A 5 0.28 -17.67 -52.12
C ILE A 5 0.33 -16.16 -51.94
N ASN A 6 -0.82 -15.57 -51.59
CA ASN A 6 -0.98 -14.15 -51.34
C ASN A 6 -0.45 -13.83 -49.93
N ASN A 7 0.73 -13.20 -49.85
CA ASN A 7 1.26 -12.59 -48.63
C ASN A 7 0.47 -11.30 -48.35
N PRO A 8 -0.20 -11.11 -47.21
CA PRO A 8 -0.72 -9.81 -46.84
C PRO A 8 0.45 -8.89 -46.47
N SER A 9 0.57 -7.79 -47.21
CA SER A 9 1.48 -6.68 -46.95
C SER A 9 1.27 -6.13 -45.53
N LEU A 10 2.34 -6.07 -44.73
CA LEU A 10 2.40 -5.26 -43.53
C LEU A 10 2.28 -3.78 -43.94
N ASP A 11 1.12 -3.19 -43.68
CA ASP A 11 0.93 -1.75 -43.63
C ASP A 11 1.42 -1.28 -42.25
N ASP A 12 2.69 -0.88 -42.18
CA ASP A 12 3.41 -0.51 -40.96
C ASP A 12 3.18 0.98 -40.61
N THR A 13 1.95 1.45 -40.81
CA THR A 13 1.55 2.83 -40.53
C THR A 13 0.67 2.85 -39.28
N MET A 14 1.20 3.38 -38.18
CA MET A 14 0.43 3.61 -36.94
C MET A 14 -0.89 4.35 -37.27
N PRO A 15 -2.09 3.84 -36.91
CA PRO A 15 -3.35 4.48 -37.25
C PRO A 15 -3.41 5.91 -36.70
N GLU A 16 -4.01 6.85 -37.43
CA GLU A 16 -4.07 8.27 -37.03
C GLU A 16 -4.68 8.50 -35.64
N GLN A 17 -5.60 7.62 -35.22
CA GLN A 17 -6.18 7.62 -33.87
C GLN A 17 -5.15 7.28 -32.77
N MET A 18 -4.10 6.53 -33.10
CA MET A 18 -2.98 6.21 -32.20
C MET A 18 -2.05 7.42 -32.03
N ILE A 19 -1.79 8.15 -33.13
CA ILE A 19 -1.03 9.41 -33.09
C ILE A 19 -1.77 10.44 -32.22
N SER A 20 -3.08 10.62 -32.40
CA SER A 20 -3.85 11.58 -31.60
C SER A 20 -3.93 11.21 -30.11
N LEU A 21 -4.06 9.93 -29.76
CA LEU A 21 -4.08 9.48 -28.36
C LEU A 21 -2.73 9.71 -27.66
N ILE A 22 -1.62 9.43 -28.36
CA ILE A 22 -0.25 9.65 -27.89
C ILE A 22 0.01 11.16 -27.82
N GLU A 23 -0.30 11.92 -28.86
CA GLU A 23 -0.14 13.37 -28.90
C GLU A 23 -0.95 14.11 -27.83
N GLU A 24 -2.19 13.67 -27.54
CA GLU A 24 -3.02 14.28 -26.50
C GLU A 24 -2.45 14.01 -25.10
N ARG A 25 -1.89 12.81 -24.85
CA ARG A 25 -1.13 12.55 -23.61
C ARG A 25 0.16 13.37 -23.57
N LEU A 26 0.85 13.54 -24.70
CA LEU A 26 2.03 14.40 -24.82
C LEU A 26 1.71 15.91 -24.66
N LYS A 27 0.47 16.35 -24.96
CA LYS A 27 0.04 17.75 -24.89
C LYS A 27 -0.59 18.15 -23.54
N SER A 28 -1.16 17.21 -22.80
CA SER A 28 -1.92 17.48 -21.56
C SER A 28 -1.05 17.72 -20.32
N GLU A 29 0.18 17.24 -20.30
CA GLU A 29 1.18 17.66 -19.31
C GLU A 29 2.37 18.31 -20.03
N LYS A 30 2.96 19.34 -19.41
CA LYS A 30 4.07 20.10 -19.99
C LYS A 30 5.19 19.13 -20.37
N ALA A 31 5.25 18.80 -21.66
CA ALA A 31 6.15 17.82 -22.23
C ALA A 31 7.60 18.14 -21.86
N ILE A 32 8.17 17.32 -20.99
CA ILE A 32 9.58 16.94 -21.13
C ILE A 32 9.57 15.95 -22.29
N GLU A 33 10.22 16.32 -23.38
CA GLU A 33 10.30 15.52 -24.59
C GLU A 33 10.90 14.12 -24.29
N HIS A 34 10.39 13.12 -25.02
CA HIS A 34 11.10 11.91 -25.49
C HIS A 34 11.07 10.57 -24.76
N GLU A 35 10.39 10.36 -23.63
CA GLU A 35 10.41 9.03 -23.01
C GLU A 35 8.98 8.53 -22.85
N GLY A 36 8.59 7.53 -23.64
CA GLY A 36 7.23 6.92 -23.68
C GLY A 36 6.80 6.19 -22.40
N ILE A 37 7.30 6.64 -21.24
CA ILE A 37 6.99 6.17 -19.90
C ILE A 37 6.25 7.29 -19.17
N TRP A 38 5.09 6.95 -18.62
CA TRP A 38 4.30 7.85 -17.80
C TRP A 38 4.32 7.39 -16.34
N PRO A 39 4.90 8.17 -15.41
CA PRO A 39 4.95 7.77 -14.02
C PRO A 39 3.60 7.99 -13.33
N VAL A 40 3.14 6.99 -12.58
CA VAL A 40 2.09 7.15 -11.56
C VAL A 40 2.79 7.14 -10.21
N ILE A 41 2.80 8.29 -9.53
CA ILE A 41 3.55 8.48 -8.29
C ILE A 41 2.64 8.28 -7.09
N TRP A 42 3.04 7.38 -6.19
CA TRP A 42 2.38 7.13 -4.91
C TRP A 42 3.27 7.59 -3.76
N ASP A 43 2.73 8.46 -2.90
CA ASP A 43 3.36 8.81 -1.63
C ASP A 43 2.75 7.98 -0.49
N PHE A 44 3.49 6.97 -0.06
CA PHE A 44 3.12 6.12 1.06
C PHE A 44 3.48 6.83 2.37
N ALA A 45 2.53 7.63 2.87
CA ALA A 45 2.68 8.34 4.14
C ALA A 45 3.25 7.41 5.25
N GLY A 46 4.36 7.83 5.86
CA GLY A 46 5.13 7.01 6.81
C GLY A 46 4.48 6.79 8.19
N GLN A 47 3.23 7.22 8.40
CA GLN A 47 2.54 7.08 9.68
C GLN A 47 2.11 5.63 9.90
N ALA A 48 2.23 5.16 11.15
CA ALA A 48 1.95 3.76 11.51
C ALA A 48 0.55 3.29 11.08
N VAL A 49 -0.47 4.16 11.14
CA VAL A 49 -1.84 3.80 10.76
C VAL A 49 -1.98 3.52 9.26
N TYR A 50 -1.21 4.20 8.41
CA TYR A 50 -1.24 3.98 6.96
C TYR A 50 -0.49 2.71 6.54
N ARG A 51 0.45 2.20 7.36
CA ARG A 51 1.20 0.98 7.04
C ARG A 51 0.29 -0.24 6.83
N ALA A 52 -0.85 -0.30 7.52
CA ALA A 52 -1.82 -1.38 7.35
C ALA A 52 -2.49 -1.39 5.97
N ILE A 53 -2.65 -0.20 5.36
CA ILE A 53 -3.28 -0.05 4.04
C ILE A 53 -2.26 -0.06 2.90
N HIS A 54 -0.96 0.10 3.15
CA HIS A 54 0.06 0.12 2.10
C HIS A 54 -0.06 -1.06 1.13
N PRO A 55 -0.24 -2.32 1.57
CA PRO A 55 -0.21 -3.42 0.62
C PRO A 55 -1.54 -3.63 -0.13
N ILE A 56 -2.47 -2.68 -0.04
CA ILE A 56 -3.60 -2.51 -0.99
C ILE A 56 -3.11 -1.92 -2.31
N PHE A 57 -2.09 -1.05 -2.25
CA PHE A 57 -1.64 -0.22 -3.36
C PHE A 57 -0.20 -0.53 -3.79
N MET A 58 0.53 -1.33 -3.01
CA MET A 58 1.86 -1.81 -3.40
C MET A 58 1.75 -2.87 -4.48
N SER A 59 2.58 -2.73 -5.51
CA SER A 59 2.63 -3.64 -6.66
C SER A 59 4.05 -4.21 -6.84
N PRO A 60 4.21 -5.48 -7.22
CA PRO A 60 5.50 -6.05 -7.62
C PRO A 60 6.04 -5.44 -8.93
N ASP A 61 5.18 -4.77 -9.71
CA ASP A 61 5.51 -4.12 -10.97
C ASP A 61 5.88 -2.62 -10.79
N ALA A 62 6.16 -2.17 -9.56
CA ALA A 62 6.51 -0.78 -9.29
C ALA A 62 8.02 -0.56 -9.08
N VAL A 63 8.48 0.68 -9.33
CA VAL A 63 9.79 1.15 -8.85
C VAL A 63 9.60 1.79 -7.49
N TYR A 64 10.32 1.30 -6.49
CA TYR A 64 10.24 1.80 -5.12
C TYR A 64 11.35 2.80 -4.84
N VAL A 65 11.01 3.94 -4.27
CA VAL A 65 11.98 4.96 -3.85
C VAL A 65 11.93 5.07 -2.33
N LEU A 66 13.00 4.62 -1.66
CA LEU A 66 13.14 4.77 -0.22
C LEU A 66 13.82 6.10 0.08
N VAL A 67 13.05 7.03 0.64
CA VAL A 67 13.52 8.38 0.99
C VAL A 67 13.98 8.41 2.44
N LEU A 68 15.22 8.82 2.64
CA LEU A 68 15.90 8.91 3.93
C LEU A 68 16.19 10.39 4.24
N ASP A 69 16.02 10.80 5.49
CA ASP A 69 16.46 12.10 5.97
C ASP A 69 17.87 11.98 6.52
N LEU A 70 18.86 12.53 5.80
CA LEU A 70 20.27 12.37 6.18
C LEU A 70 20.63 13.10 7.48
N THR A 71 19.75 13.96 8.00
CA THR A 71 19.97 14.62 9.30
C THR A 71 19.62 13.72 10.49
N LYS A 72 18.93 12.60 10.25
CA LYS A 72 18.46 11.68 11.30
C LYS A 72 19.39 10.49 11.43
N LYS A 73 19.87 10.23 12.64
CA LYS A 73 20.74 9.06 12.89
C LYS A 73 19.95 7.77 12.85
N LEU A 74 20.55 6.72 12.31
CA LEU A 74 19.91 5.42 12.09
C LEU A 74 19.41 4.78 13.39
N PHE A 75 20.20 4.84 14.46
CA PHE A 75 19.90 4.19 15.75
C PHE A 75 19.12 5.07 16.74
N GLU A 76 18.77 6.30 16.37
CA GLU A 76 17.90 7.15 17.18
C GLU A 76 16.44 6.73 17.01
N THR A 77 15.65 6.88 18.09
CA THR A 77 14.22 6.58 18.06
C THR A 77 13.52 7.39 16.98
N ALA A 78 12.77 6.70 16.13
CA ALA A 78 12.00 7.28 15.06
C ALA A 78 10.84 8.09 15.63
N HIS A 79 10.63 9.28 15.07
CA HIS A 79 9.56 10.18 15.49
C HIS A 79 8.54 10.29 14.37
N CYS A 80 7.40 9.62 14.50
CA CYS A 80 6.24 9.83 13.62
C CYS A 80 5.48 11.09 14.07
N GLN A 81 5.59 12.15 13.28
CA GLN A 81 4.84 13.40 13.48
C GLN A 81 3.69 13.48 12.48
N VAL A 82 2.52 13.89 12.96
CA VAL A 82 1.32 14.11 12.14
C VAL A 82 0.91 15.56 12.25
N LYS A 83 0.78 16.23 11.11
CA LYS A 83 0.25 17.59 11.01
C LYS A 83 -1.20 17.53 10.58
N LEU A 84 -2.12 17.71 11.52
CA LEU A 84 -3.54 17.87 11.19
C LEU A 84 -3.78 19.28 10.61
N PRO A 85 -4.67 19.45 9.62
CA PRO A 85 -5.00 20.76 9.07
C PRO A 85 -5.42 21.75 10.18
N GLY A 86 -4.71 22.87 10.31
CA GLY A 86 -4.98 23.88 11.33
C GLY A 86 -4.36 23.63 12.71
N PHE A 87 -3.62 22.53 12.91
CA PHE A 87 -2.94 22.21 14.17
C PHE A 87 -1.42 22.05 13.98
N ASN A 88 -0.67 22.26 15.07
CA ASN A 88 0.76 21.97 15.12
C ASN A 88 1.01 20.47 15.00
N GLU A 89 2.22 20.10 14.55
CA GLU A 89 2.67 18.72 14.49
C GLU A 89 2.54 18.03 15.85
N GLN A 90 1.81 16.92 15.88
CA GLN A 90 1.65 16.09 17.08
C GLN A 90 2.41 14.77 16.90
N LYS A 91 3.09 14.34 17.97
CA LYS A 91 3.64 12.97 18.03
C LYS A 91 2.48 12.01 18.18
N VAL A 92 2.36 11.06 17.26
CA VAL A 92 1.35 10.01 17.34
C VAL A 92 2.01 8.74 17.88
N ALA A 93 1.53 8.25 19.02
CA ALA A 93 1.97 6.97 19.56
C ALA A 93 1.41 5.85 18.69
N GLY A 94 2.30 5.10 18.03
CA GLY A 94 1.97 3.87 17.32
C GLY A 94 2.50 2.62 18.05
N PRO A 95 2.11 1.42 17.60
CA PRO A 95 2.70 0.16 18.10
C PRO A 95 4.23 0.16 18.00
N ASP A 96 4.75 0.82 16.96
CA ASP A 96 6.17 0.95 16.61
C ASP A 96 6.89 2.11 17.32
N SER A 97 6.31 2.69 18.39
CA SER A 97 6.81 3.91 19.06
C SER A 97 8.22 3.83 19.67
N GLU A 98 8.80 2.64 19.78
CA GLU A 98 10.18 2.42 20.26
C GLU A 98 11.18 2.13 19.13
N ASP A 99 10.70 2.03 17.88
CA ASP A 99 11.54 1.75 16.72
C ASP A 99 12.60 2.82 16.52
N THR A 100 13.76 2.41 16.03
CA THR A 100 14.77 3.30 15.49
C THR A 100 14.46 3.67 14.04
N ASN A 101 15.14 4.70 13.50
CA ASN A 101 15.04 5.02 12.08
C ASN A 101 15.47 3.82 11.20
N LEU A 102 16.48 3.05 11.64
CA LEU A 102 16.91 1.83 10.98
C LEU A 102 15.81 0.78 10.94
N ASP A 103 15.09 0.57 12.05
CA ASP A 103 14.01 -0.40 12.12
C ASP A 103 12.90 -0.06 11.11
N HIS A 104 12.53 1.21 10.98
CA HIS A 104 11.56 1.64 9.97
C HIS A 104 12.05 1.42 8.54
N ILE A 105 13.32 1.70 8.25
CA ILE A 105 13.93 1.42 6.94
C ILE A 105 13.85 -0.07 6.63
N MET A 106 14.24 -0.91 7.59
CA MET A 106 14.31 -2.34 7.41
C MET A 106 12.92 -2.98 7.29
N ARG A 107 11.94 -2.53 8.06
CA ARG A 107 10.55 -2.98 7.92
C ARG A 107 9.91 -2.54 6.60
N TRP A 108 10.30 -1.38 6.07
CA TRP A 108 9.79 -0.91 4.77
C TRP A 108 10.38 -1.73 3.62
N ILE A 109 11.70 -1.94 3.60
CA ILE A 109 12.32 -2.76 2.55
C ILE A 109 11.87 -4.21 2.64
N ASP A 110 11.58 -4.72 3.84
CA ASP A 110 10.99 -6.05 4.03
C ASP A 110 9.58 -6.15 3.45
N SER A 111 8.74 -5.10 3.61
CA SER A 111 7.45 -5.01 2.92
C SER A 111 7.61 -5.07 1.40
N VAL A 112 8.60 -4.39 0.84
CA VAL A 112 8.91 -4.45 -0.60
C VAL A 112 9.41 -5.84 -1.00
N HIS A 113 10.31 -6.44 -0.21
CA HIS A 113 10.83 -7.79 -0.43
C HIS A 113 9.73 -8.85 -0.40
N SER A 114 8.69 -8.68 0.42
CA SER A 114 7.54 -9.59 0.48
C SER A 114 6.72 -9.66 -0.82
N LEU A 115 6.91 -8.69 -1.73
CA LEU A 115 6.29 -8.65 -3.06
C LEU A 115 7.10 -9.41 -4.11
N LYS A 116 8.29 -9.91 -3.75
CA LYS A 116 9.17 -10.63 -4.66
C LYS A 116 8.42 -11.80 -5.32
N GLN A 117 8.33 -11.76 -6.64
CA GLN A 117 7.79 -12.87 -7.41
C GLN A 117 8.86 -13.97 -7.52
N SER A 118 8.44 -15.23 -7.41
CA SER A 118 9.33 -16.40 -7.43
C SER A 118 10.03 -16.63 -8.76
N ASP A 119 9.53 -16.01 -9.83
CA ASP A 119 10.07 -16.18 -11.17
C ASP A 119 11.29 -15.27 -11.34
N SER A 120 12.41 -15.90 -11.65
CA SER A 120 13.77 -15.39 -11.80
C SER A 120 13.92 -14.36 -12.92
N LEU A 121 13.22 -13.24 -12.83
CA LEU A 121 13.32 -12.11 -13.74
C LEU A 121 14.29 -11.10 -13.13
N SER A 122 15.59 -11.33 -13.34
CA SER A 122 16.62 -10.31 -13.11
C SER A 122 16.66 -9.34 -14.29
N SER A 123 16.71 -8.04 -14.03
CA SER A 123 17.05 -7.05 -15.05
C SER A 123 18.58 -6.84 -15.08
N SER A 124 19.12 -6.16 -16.10
CA SER A 124 20.56 -5.80 -16.11
C SER A 124 20.95 -4.90 -14.94
N LEU A 125 20.00 -4.09 -14.46
CA LEU A 125 20.18 -3.13 -13.37
C LEU A 125 19.74 -3.65 -12.00
N CYS A 126 18.96 -4.74 -11.90
CA CYS A 126 18.51 -5.30 -10.62
C CYS A 126 18.47 -6.83 -10.61
N LYS A 127 18.93 -7.44 -9.50
CA LYS A 127 18.94 -8.90 -9.34
C LYS A 127 17.59 -9.44 -8.88
N SER A 128 16.80 -8.61 -8.18
CA SER A 128 15.49 -8.94 -7.64
C SER A 128 14.48 -7.83 -7.93
N LEU A 129 13.25 -8.23 -8.25
CA LEU A 129 12.10 -7.35 -8.42
C LEU A 129 11.20 -7.40 -7.16
N PRO A 130 10.58 -6.27 -6.76
CA PRO A 130 10.66 -4.95 -7.40
C PRO A 130 11.95 -4.17 -7.04
N PRO A 131 12.46 -3.29 -7.92
CA PRO A 131 13.68 -2.53 -7.65
C PRO A 131 13.46 -1.41 -6.62
N VAL A 132 14.48 -1.15 -5.81
CA VAL A 132 14.53 -0.09 -4.80
C VAL A 132 15.65 0.89 -5.15
N ILE A 133 15.34 2.19 -5.07
CA ILE A 133 16.28 3.30 -5.18
C ILE A 133 16.36 3.96 -3.80
N LEU A 134 17.58 4.16 -3.30
CA LEU A 134 17.80 4.86 -2.03
C LEU A 134 18.01 6.35 -2.30
N VAL A 135 17.28 7.21 -1.61
CA VAL A 135 17.37 8.67 -1.80
C VAL A 135 17.58 9.34 -0.45
N GLY A 136 18.80 9.80 -0.19
CA GLY A 136 19.13 10.64 0.95
C GLY A 136 18.76 12.09 0.67
N THR A 137 17.88 12.68 1.48
CA THR A 137 17.42 14.07 1.39
C THR A 137 18.06 14.93 2.46
N HIS A 138 17.83 16.25 2.39
CA HIS A 138 18.31 17.22 3.36
C HIS A 138 19.83 17.35 3.42
N VAL A 139 20.51 17.09 2.30
CA VAL A 139 21.95 17.34 2.17
C VAL A 139 22.30 18.79 2.51
N ASP A 140 21.42 19.73 2.20
CA ASP A 140 21.54 21.16 2.50
C ASP A 140 21.57 21.52 3.98
N LYS A 141 21.06 20.63 4.85
CA LYS A 141 21.00 20.84 6.30
C LYS A 141 22.15 20.18 7.05
N LEU A 142 23.01 19.47 6.35
CA LEU A 142 24.22 18.90 6.95
C LEU A 142 25.23 20.02 7.15
N ASP A 143 25.89 20.04 8.31
CA ASP A 143 26.88 21.06 8.66
C ASP A 143 28.14 20.93 7.78
N GLY A 144 29.19 21.74 8.04
CA GLY A 144 30.44 21.75 7.26
C GLY A 144 31.16 20.41 7.08
N ASN A 145 30.73 19.35 7.77
CA ASN A 145 31.20 17.96 7.65
C ASN A 145 30.23 17.05 6.86
N ALA A 146 29.35 17.62 6.02
CA ALA A 146 28.33 16.88 5.29
C ALA A 146 28.84 15.59 4.61
N GLN A 147 30.02 15.63 3.99
CA GLN A 147 30.59 14.46 3.32
C GLN A 147 30.90 13.30 4.28
N GLU A 148 31.37 13.62 5.50
CA GLU A 148 31.67 12.62 6.53
C GLU A 148 30.39 12.01 7.10
N GLU A 149 29.39 12.84 7.40
CA GLU A 149 28.10 12.39 7.94
C GLU A 149 27.35 11.49 6.96
N LYS A 150 27.31 11.87 5.68
CA LYS A 150 26.77 11.04 4.59
C LYS A 150 27.49 9.69 4.49
N SER A 151 28.82 9.74 4.44
CA SER A 151 29.64 8.54 4.30
C SER A 151 29.44 7.62 5.50
N SER A 152 29.34 8.17 6.71
CA SER A 152 29.04 7.41 7.93
C SER A 152 27.70 6.69 7.81
N MET A 153 26.64 7.41 7.39
CA MET A 153 25.31 6.82 7.27
C MET A 153 25.26 5.67 6.26
N TRP A 154 25.84 5.85 5.08
CA TRP A 154 25.87 4.78 4.08
C TRP A 154 26.76 3.60 4.50
N ASN A 155 27.87 3.88 5.20
CA ASN A 155 28.76 2.85 5.76
C ASN A 155 28.09 2.04 6.87
N GLU A 156 27.15 2.63 7.61
CA GLU A 156 26.36 1.94 8.62
C GLU A 156 25.17 1.19 8.01
N LEU A 157 24.52 1.76 6.99
CA LEU A 157 23.32 1.20 6.37
C LEU A 157 23.63 0.01 5.45
N SER A 158 24.67 0.10 4.63
CA SER A 158 25.09 -0.96 3.70
C SER A 158 25.29 -2.33 4.36
N PRO A 159 26.04 -2.46 5.49
CA PRO A 159 26.21 -3.73 6.18
C PRO A 159 24.93 -4.21 6.88
N ALA A 160 23.98 -3.32 7.19
CA ALA A 160 22.72 -3.69 7.83
C ALA A 160 21.75 -4.40 6.87
N PHE A 161 21.85 -4.16 5.56
CA PHE A 161 21.06 -4.89 4.56
C PHE A 161 21.51 -6.34 4.41
N SER A 162 20.55 -7.27 4.47
CA SER A 162 20.75 -8.67 4.09
C SER A 162 21.11 -8.80 2.61
N GLU A 163 21.62 -9.96 2.20
CA GLU A 163 21.87 -10.25 0.78
C GLU A 163 20.59 -10.10 -0.06
N ASP A 164 19.47 -10.62 0.46
CA ASP A 164 18.15 -10.49 -0.17
C ASP A 164 17.74 -9.02 -0.41
N PHE A 165 17.97 -8.13 0.56
CA PHE A 165 17.65 -6.70 0.42
C PHE A 165 18.56 -5.99 -0.59
N ARG A 166 19.85 -6.34 -0.62
CA ARG A 166 20.81 -5.76 -1.57
C ARG A 166 20.46 -6.09 -3.01
N ASP A 167 19.85 -7.25 -3.26
CA ASP A 167 19.44 -7.64 -4.61
C ASP A 167 18.33 -6.76 -5.20
N HIS A 168 17.54 -6.09 -4.35
CA HIS A 168 16.55 -5.10 -4.76
C HIS A 168 17.16 -3.71 -4.98
N ILE A 169 18.24 -3.35 -4.28
CA ILE A 169 18.81 -2.00 -4.31
C ILE A 169 19.60 -1.79 -5.61
N THR A 170 19.21 -0.77 -6.36
CA THR A 170 19.80 -0.47 -7.68
C THR A 170 20.83 0.64 -7.65
N ASN A 171 20.56 1.70 -6.88
CA ASN A 171 21.45 2.85 -6.75
C ASN A 171 21.09 3.70 -5.51
N ASN A 172 21.99 4.61 -5.13
CA ASN A 172 21.73 5.64 -4.13
C ASN A 172 21.95 7.05 -4.72
N PHE A 173 21.14 8.00 -4.25
CA PHE A 173 21.23 9.40 -4.63
C PHE A 173 21.17 10.28 -3.39
N GLU A 174 21.87 11.40 -3.44
CA GLU A 174 21.92 12.38 -2.34
C GLU A 174 21.44 13.72 -2.87
N ILE A 175 20.33 14.23 -2.32
CA ILE A 175 19.61 15.38 -2.87
C ILE A 175 19.69 16.56 -1.91
N ASP A 176 20.02 17.72 -2.50
CA ASP A 176 19.85 19.03 -1.89
C ASP A 176 18.41 19.51 -2.10
N ASN A 177 17.66 19.64 -1.00
CA ASN A 177 16.24 19.97 -1.07
C ASN A 177 15.98 21.42 -1.52
N THR A 178 16.99 22.29 -1.52
CA THR A 178 16.87 23.70 -1.97
C THR A 178 17.00 23.86 -3.48
N LYS A 179 17.55 22.85 -4.16
CA LYS A 179 17.86 22.89 -5.60
C LYS A 179 16.94 22.05 -6.46
N ALA A 180 16.08 21.22 -5.86
CA ALA A 180 15.10 20.42 -6.59
C ALA A 180 14.04 21.30 -7.28
N GLY A 181 13.75 21.04 -8.57
CA GLY A 181 12.66 21.69 -9.31
C GLY A 181 12.96 23.10 -9.84
N ASN A 182 14.20 23.58 -9.77
CA ASN A 182 14.58 24.90 -10.30
C ASN A 182 14.73 24.88 -11.83
N SER A 183 13.80 25.53 -12.55
CA SER A 183 13.72 25.57 -14.02
C SER A 183 14.82 26.39 -14.72
N ASN A 184 15.71 27.06 -13.97
CA ASN A 184 16.70 28.00 -14.50
C ASN A 184 18.12 27.41 -14.58
N ASN A 185 18.27 26.15 -15.02
CA ASN A 185 19.56 25.45 -15.17
C ASN A 185 20.42 25.36 -13.88
N GLN A 186 19.78 25.39 -12.71
CA GLN A 186 20.41 25.18 -11.40
C GLN A 186 19.77 24.01 -10.64
N GLU A 187 19.09 23.10 -11.35
CA GLU A 187 18.59 21.87 -10.76
C GLU A 187 19.78 21.01 -10.29
N ASP A 188 19.65 20.40 -9.12
CA ASP A 188 20.64 19.47 -8.59
C ASP A 188 20.93 18.35 -9.60
N SER A 189 22.20 18.15 -9.96
CA SER A 189 22.61 17.08 -10.88
C SER A 189 22.14 15.70 -10.39
N GLN A 190 22.08 15.51 -9.07
CA GLN A 190 21.61 14.27 -8.46
C GLN A 190 20.11 14.03 -8.71
N VAL A 191 19.30 15.09 -8.77
CA VAL A 191 17.87 14.99 -9.12
C VAL A 191 17.70 14.65 -10.60
N VAL A 192 18.51 15.28 -11.46
CA VAL A 192 18.52 14.97 -12.91
C VAL A 192 18.93 13.52 -13.15
N ASP A 193 19.96 13.04 -12.47
CA ASP A 193 20.46 11.67 -12.63
C ASP A 193 19.53 10.65 -11.99
N LEU A 194 18.88 10.96 -10.86
CA LEU A 194 17.80 10.16 -10.30
C LEU A 194 16.66 9.98 -11.31
N ARG A 195 16.24 11.06 -11.98
CA ARG A 195 15.17 11.00 -12.98
C ARG A 195 15.54 10.09 -14.15
N LYS A 196 16.76 10.22 -14.69
CA LYS A 196 17.28 9.33 -15.75
C LYS A 196 17.32 7.87 -15.27
N HIS A 197 17.77 7.63 -14.05
CA HIS A 197 17.87 6.28 -13.48
C HIS A 197 16.51 5.61 -13.29
N ILE A 198 15.51 6.36 -12.79
CA ILE A 198 14.12 5.88 -12.68
C ILE A 198 13.60 5.43 -14.06
N ILE A 199 13.84 6.24 -15.10
CA ILE A 199 13.34 5.96 -16.44
C ILE A 199 14.09 4.80 -17.09
N ALA A 200 15.40 4.70 -16.88
CA ALA A 200 16.20 3.55 -17.30
C ALA A 200 15.71 2.25 -16.65
N LEU A 201 15.45 2.27 -15.34
CA LEU A 201 14.89 1.12 -14.63
C LEU A 201 13.51 0.74 -15.14
N ALA A 202 12.60 1.70 -15.27
CA ALA A 202 11.26 1.46 -15.79
C ALA A 202 11.29 0.80 -17.17
N ASN A 203 12.17 1.24 -18.08
CA ASN A 203 12.34 0.61 -19.40
C ASN A 203 12.80 -0.86 -19.35
N GLU A 204 13.50 -1.27 -18.30
CA GLU A 204 13.96 -2.65 -18.14
C GLU A 204 12.92 -3.59 -17.53
N LEU A 205 11.90 -3.04 -16.85
CA LEU A 205 10.92 -3.84 -16.12
C LEU A 205 10.16 -4.80 -17.07
N PRO A 206 9.94 -6.07 -16.67
CA PRO A 206 9.35 -7.07 -17.56
C PRO A 206 7.95 -6.71 -18.08
N HIS A 207 7.11 -6.08 -17.24
CA HIS A 207 5.75 -5.72 -17.63
C HIS A 207 5.71 -4.59 -18.66
N VAL A 208 6.72 -3.70 -18.72
CA VAL A 208 6.77 -2.60 -19.69
C VAL A 208 6.93 -3.13 -21.13
N LYS A 209 7.53 -4.30 -21.30
CA LYS A 209 7.71 -4.96 -22.62
C LYS A 209 6.52 -5.83 -23.02
N LYS A 210 5.51 -6.00 -22.16
CA LYS A 210 4.31 -6.78 -22.49
C LYS A 210 3.45 -6.00 -23.48
N LYS A 211 3.05 -6.66 -24.57
CA LYS A 211 2.08 -6.09 -25.52
C LYS A 211 0.71 -6.08 -24.87
N ILE A 212 0.05 -4.93 -24.89
CA ILE A 212 -1.31 -4.75 -24.37
C ILE A 212 -2.23 -4.24 -25.47
N PRO A 213 -3.54 -4.55 -25.41
CA PRO A 213 -4.53 -3.94 -26.30
C PRO A 213 -4.58 -2.42 -26.14
N LEU A 214 -4.54 -1.68 -27.26
CA LEU A 214 -4.64 -0.22 -27.25
C LEU A 214 -5.98 0.29 -26.67
N SER A 215 -7.03 -0.54 -26.74
CA SER A 215 -8.33 -0.25 -26.14
C SER A 215 -8.23 -0.04 -24.62
N TRP A 216 -7.30 -0.71 -23.94
CA TRP A 216 -7.12 -0.58 -22.50
C TRP A 216 -6.62 0.82 -22.11
N LEU A 217 -5.77 1.45 -22.94
CA LEU A 217 -5.34 2.83 -22.74
C LEU A 217 -6.49 3.84 -22.90
N ARG A 218 -7.48 3.53 -23.74
CA ARG A 218 -8.69 4.35 -23.88
C ARG A 218 -9.58 4.23 -22.64
N VAL A 219 -9.67 3.04 -22.07
CA VAL A 219 -10.35 2.80 -20.80
C VAL A 219 -9.69 3.62 -19.67
N GLU A 220 -8.35 3.61 -19.56
CA GLU A 220 -7.64 4.47 -18.60
C GLU A 220 -8.01 5.95 -18.74
N LYS A 221 -7.99 6.50 -19.97
CA LYS A 221 -8.37 7.91 -20.20
C LYS A 221 -9.80 8.22 -19.76
N GLU A 222 -10.75 7.30 -19.98
CA GLU A 222 -12.13 7.51 -19.54
C GLU A 222 -12.26 7.41 -18.02
N ILE A 223 -11.48 6.54 -17.37
CA ILE A 223 -11.37 6.46 -15.90
C ILE A 223 -10.85 7.79 -15.34
N ASP A 224 -9.78 8.34 -15.90
CA ASP A 224 -9.19 9.62 -15.46
C ASP A 224 -10.20 10.76 -15.61
N LYS A 225 -10.93 10.79 -16.73
CA LYS A 225 -11.98 11.78 -17.00
C LYS A 225 -13.13 11.69 -16.00
N LYS A 226 -13.65 10.49 -15.74
CA LYS A 226 -14.74 10.27 -14.77
C LYS A 226 -14.31 10.59 -13.33
N SER A 227 -13.11 10.16 -12.94
CA SER A 227 -12.54 10.47 -11.63
C SER A 227 -12.37 11.97 -11.43
N SER A 228 -11.94 12.70 -12.47
CA SER A 228 -11.84 14.17 -12.45
C SER A 228 -13.19 14.88 -12.35
N GLN A 229 -14.27 14.23 -12.77
CA GLN A 229 -15.65 14.72 -12.64
C GLN A 229 -16.27 14.38 -11.27
N GLY A 230 -15.54 13.68 -10.40
CA GLY A 230 -15.98 13.29 -9.05
C GLY A 230 -16.60 11.89 -8.97
N GLU A 231 -16.69 11.16 -10.08
CA GLU A 231 -17.10 9.76 -10.08
C GLU A 231 -15.91 8.89 -9.65
N ASN A 232 -15.78 8.62 -8.35
CA ASN A 232 -14.60 7.93 -7.80
C ASN A 232 -14.68 6.40 -7.83
N TYR A 233 -15.87 5.85 -8.05
CA TYR A 233 -16.12 4.41 -8.05
C TYR A 233 -17.37 4.09 -8.87
N VAL A 234 -17.48 2.83 -9.29
CA VAL A 234 -18.67 2.23 -9.93
C VAL A 234 -18.75 0.76 -9.54
N THR A 235 -19.91 0.12 -9.70
CA THR A 235 -19.98 -1.34 -9.61
C THR A 235 -19.33 -1.99 -10.83
N LYS A 236 -18.96 -3.27 -10.72
CA LYS A 236 -18.30 -4.03 -11.78
C LYS A 236 -19.13 -4.09 -13.05
N HIS A 237 -20.42 -4.34 -12.94
CA HIS A 237 -21.33 -4.35 -14.09
C HIS A 237 -21.41 -2.97 -14.76
N ILE A 238 -21.54 -1.89 -13.96
CA ILE A 238 -21.56 -0.52 -14.49
C ILE A 238 -20.24 -0.20 -15.19
N PHE A 239 -19.10 -0.57 -14.59
CA PHE A 239 -17.79 -0.38 -15.21
C PHE A 239 -17.71 -1.10 -16.56
N LYS A 240 -18.15 -2.36 -16.62
CA LYS A 240 -18.16 -3.15 -17.85
C LYS A 240 -18.99 -2.51 -18.94
N ASP A 241 -20.22 -2.13 -18.62
CA ASP A 241 -21.19 -1.64 -19.61
C ASP A 241 -20.97 -0.19 -20.02
N GLN A 242 -20.66 0.68 -19.07
CA GLN A 242 -20.57 2.11 -19.33
C GLN A 242 -19.17 2.59 -19.66
N ILE A 243 -18.11 1.83 -19.35
CA ILE A 243 -16.73 2.28 -19.59
C ILE A 243 -16.03 1.29 -20.51
N ALA A 244 -15.94 0.03 -20.11
CA ALA A 244 -15.10 -0.95 -20.79
C ALA A 244 -15.62 -1.30 -22.20
N LYS A 245 -16.92 -1.59 -22.35
CA LYS A 245 -17.57 -1.93 -23.63
C LYS A 245 -17.62 -0.78 -24.65
N GLN A 246 -17.36 0.46 -24.24
CA GLN A 246 -17.24 1.57 -25.20
C GLN A 246 -16.01 1.42 -26.11
N PHE A 247 -14.96 0.78 -25.60
CA PHE A 247 -13.67 0.70 -26.28
C PHE A 247 -13.17 -0.73 -26.51
N CYS A 248 -13.65 -1.69 -25.72
CA CYS A 248 -13.24 -3.09 -25.75
C CYS A 248 -14.40 -3.99 -26.18
N GLN A 249 -14.07 -5.04 -26.92
CA GLN A 249 -14.95 -6.19 -27.13
C GLN A 249 -14.42 -7.33 -26.26
N PHE A 250 -15.30 -8.00 -25.54
CA PHE A 250 -14.95 -9.11 -24.65
C PHE A 250 -15.58 -10.38 -25.20
N ASP A 251 -14.77 -11.38 -25.52
CA ASP A 251 -15.24 -12.67 -26.02
C ASP A 251 -15.63 -13.58 -24.85
N SER A 252 -14.99 -13.39 -23.69
CA SER A 252 -15.26 -14.11 -22.45
C SER A 252 -15.30 -13.19 -21.21
N GLU A 253 -15.84 -13.69 -20.10
CA GLU A 253 -15.74 -13.00 -18.80
C GLU A 253 -14.28 -12.89 -18.33
N GLY A 254 -13.45 -13.88 -18.67
CA GLY A 254 -12.03 -13.89 -18.34
C GLY A 254 -11.26 -12.72 -18.95
N ASP A 255 -11.62 -12.30 -20.16
CA ASP A 255 -10.98 -11.17 -20.85
C ASP A 255 -11.25 -9.85 -20.12
N PHE A 256 -12.44 -9.71 -19.54
CA PHE A 256 -12.81 -8.54 -18.74
C PHE A 256 -12.09 -8.53 -17.38
N GLU A 257 -11.97 -9.70 -16.74
CA GLU A 257 -11.14 -9.82 -15.54
C GLU A 257 -9.69 -9.47 -15.80
N GLU A 258 -9.12 -9.89 -16.94
CA GLU A 258 -7.73 -9.57 -17.29
C GLU A 258 -7.50 -8.05 -17.35
N LEU A 259 -8.44 -7.31 -17.95
CA LEU A 259 -8.42 -5.84 -17.96
C LEU A 259 -8.46 -5.27 -16.54
N LEU A 260 -9.35 -5.75 -15.66
CA LEU A 260 -9.45 -5.26 -14.29
C LEU A 260 -8.16 -5.52 -13.49
N HIS A 261 -7.59 -6.73 -13.60
CA HIS A 261 -6.33 -7.08 -12.97
C HIS A 261 -5.17 -6.25 -13.51
N PHE A 262 -5.14 -5.98 -14.82
CA PHE A 262 -4.15 -5.10 -15.44
C PHE A 262 -4.22 -3.66 -14.89
N LEU A 263 -5.42 -3.07 -14.85
CA LEU A 263 -5.63 -1.73 -14.33
C LEU A 263 -5.32 -1.64 -12.82
N HIS A 264 -5.63 -2.70 -12.07
CA HIS A 264 -5.31 -2.81 -10.65
C HIS A 264 -3.79 -2.92 -10.41
N ALA A 265 -3.09 -3.76 -11.17
CA ALA A 265 -1.63 -3.93 -11.06
C ALA A 265 -0.86 -2.63 -11.38
N ARG A 266 -1.43 -1.76 -12.23
CA ARG A 266 -0.91 -0.42 -12.55
C ARG A 266 -1.26 0.64 -11.51
N GLY A 267 -2.15 0.34 -10.57
CA GLY A 267 -2.63 1.29 -9.58
C GLY A 267 -3.62 2.32 -10.13
N THR A 268 -4.14 2.13 -11.36
CA THR A 268 -5.17 3.00 -11.94
C THR A 268 -6.50 2.82 -11.21
N ILE A 269 -6.81 1.57 -10.82
CA ILE A 269 -8.01 1.24 -10.05
C ILE A 269 -7.67 0.38 -8.83
N VAL A 270 -8.58 0.30 -7.88
CA VAL A 270 -8.60 -0.77 -6.87
C VAL A 270 -9.80 -1.66 -7.10
N TYR A 271 -9.52 -2.96 -7.29
CA TYR A 271 -10.52 -3.97 -7.55
C TYR A 271 -10.11 -5.30 -6.91
N HIS A 272 -11.05 -5.93 -6.22
CA HIS A 272 -10.88 -7.28 -5.67
C HIS A 272 -12.10 -8.12 -5.96
N ASP A 273 -11.83 -9.34 -6.42
CA ASP A 273 -12.86 -10.35 -6.60
C ASP A 273 -13.42 -10.76 -5.22
N CYS A 274 -14.72 -10.52 -5.05
CA CYS A 274 -15.47 -10.82 -3.83
C CYS A 274 -16.41 -11.99 -4.11
N THR A 275 -16.12 -13.15 -3.53
CA THR A 275 -16.95 -14.36 -3.69
C THR A 275 -18.38 -14.20 -3.18
N ASN A 276 -18.63 -13.22 -2.31
CA ASN A 276 -19.93 -12.95 -1.70
C ASN A 276 -20.63 -11.71 -2.29
N ASP A 277 -20.01 -11.03 -3.25
CA ASP A 277 -20.54 -9.83 -3.91
C ASP A 277 -20.14 -9.87 -5.39
N GLU A 278 -21.02 -10.46 -6.21
CA GLU A 278 -20.77 -10.68 -7.64
C GLU A 278 -20.63 -9.37 -8.44
N ASP A 279 -21.23 -8.26 -7.96
CA ASP A 279 -21.16 -6.95 -8.63
C ASP A 279 -20.05 -6.05 -8.09
N GLY A 280 -19.45 -6.40 -6.94
CA GLY A 280 -18.23 -5.81 -6.39
C GLY A 280 -18.15 -4.27 -6.42
N LEU A 281 -16.93 -3.76 -6.26
CA LEU A 281 -16.66 -2.32 -6.40
C LEU A 281 -15.39 -2.11 -7.19
N VAL A 282 -15.49 -1.33 -8.26
CA VAL A 282 -14.35 -0.83 -9.03
C VAL A 282 -14.10 0.61 -8.60
N VAL A 283 -13.07 0.78 -7.78
CA VAL A 283 -12.65 2.11 -7.32
C VAL A 283 -11.74 2.71 -8.39
N MET A 284 -12.21 3.75 -9.05
CA MET A 284 -11.54 4.46 -10.14
C MET A 284 -10.56 5.53 -9.62
N ASN A 285 -10.73 5.99 -8.38
CA ASN A 285 -9.81 6.90 -7.72
C ASN A 285 -9.27 6.26 -6.44
N PRO A 286 -8.09 5.63 -6.45
CA PRO A 286 -7.60 4.94 -5.26
C PRO A 286 -7.17 5.90 -4.14
N GLN A 287 -6.78 7.15 -4.44
CA GLN A 287 -6.56 8.17 -3.42
C GLN A 287 -7.84 8.51 -2.65
N TRP A 288 -8.99 8.55 -3.35
CA TRP A 288 -10.28 8.67 -2.69
C TRP A 288 -10.50 7.51 -1.72
N LEU A 289 -10.26 6.26 -2.13
CA LEU A 289 -10.42 5.10 -1.24
C LEU A 289 -9.50 5.18 -0.01
N VAL A 290 -8.21 5.55 -0.19
CA VAL A 290 -7.30 5.81 0.94
C VAL A 290 -7.94 6.78 1.92
N ASN A 291 -8.45 7.92 1.45
CA ASN A 291 -9.05 8.94 2.30
C ASN A 291 -10.28 8.41 3.05
N ILE A 292 -11.13 7.61 2.39
CA ILE A 292 -12.32 7.00 3.02
C ILE A 292 -11.91 5.98 4.09
N LEU A 293 -11.05 5.03 3.75
CA LEU A 293 -10.57 4.01 4.68
C LEU A 293 -9.91 4.66 5.90
N CYS A 294 -9.09 5.68 5.66
CA CYS A 294 -8.41 6.40 6.71
C CYS A 294 -9.40 7.15 7.61
N ARG A 295 -10.42 7.81 7.06
CA ARG A 295 -11.47 8.45 7.87
C ARG A 295 -12.21 7.44 8.75
N ILE A 296 -12.48 6.24 8.25
CA ILE A 296 -13.15 5.18 9.01
C ILE A 296 -12.23 4.65 10.13
N ILE A 297 -10.96 4.37 9.86
CA ILE A 297 -10.05 3.73 10.84
C ILE A 297 -9.36 4.71 11.80
N THR A 298 -8.95 5.90 11.33
CA THR A 298 -8.16 6.86 12.14
C THR A 298 -9.04 7.71 13.05
N ALA A 299 -10.35 7.80 12.78
CA ALA A 299 -11.30 8.46 13.64
C ALA A 299 -10.80 9.83 14.13
N THR A 300 -10.58 10.76 13.20
CA THR A 300 -10.48 12.18 13.57
C THR A 300 -11.72 12.54 14.37
N ILE A 301 -11.56 12.71 15.69
CA ILE A 301 -12.65 12.93 16.65
C ILE A 301 -13.52 14.08 16.13
N PRO A 302 -14.73 13.82 15.63
CA PRO A 302 -15.69 14.88 15.40
C PRO A 302 -16.01 15.50 16.77
N ASN A 303 -16.22 16.82 16.80
CA ASN A 303 -16.62 17.57 18.00
C ASN A 303 -18.01 17.18 18.57
N GLU A 304 -18.52 15.99 18.27
CA GLU A 304 -19.82 15.49 18.69
C GLU A 304 -19.67 14.55 19.89
N PHE A 305 -20.08 15.04 21.07
CA PHE A 305 -20.08 14.29 22.33
C PHE A 305 -20.74 12.91 22.26
N ARG A 306 -21.71 12.71 21.35
CA ARG A 306 -22.48 11.47 21.22
C ARG A 306 -21.62 10.25 20.90
N TYR A 307 -20.53 10.41 20.14
CA TYR A 307 -19.70 9.31 19.67
C TYR A 307 -18.36 9.22 20.39
N GLN A 308 -18.13 10.09 21.39
CA GLN A 308 -16.83 10.25 22.04
C GLN A 308 -16.35 8.94 22.70
N ASP A 309 -17.24 8.20 23.37
CA ASP A 309 -16.91 6.93 23.99
C ASP A 309 -16.57 5.84 22.96
N LEU A 310 -17.26 5.81 21.82
CA LEU A 310 -16.97 4.86 20.73
C LEU A 310 -15.62 5.17 20.08
N TYR A 311 -15.29 6.47 19.92
CA TYR A 311 -13.99 6.89 19.43
C TYR A 311 -12.85 6.57 20.40
N CYS A 312 -13.07 6.72 21.71
CA CYS A 312 -12.11 6.26 22.71
C CYS A 312 -11.89 4.75 22.61
N GLN A 313 -12.95 3.94 22.44
CA GLN A 313 -12.81 2.49 22.24
C GLN A 313 -12.01 2.13 20.98
N LEU A 314 -12.20 2.85 19.87
CA LEU A 314 -11.41 2.64 18.66
C LEU A 314 -9.94 3.01 18.87
N ARG A 315 -9.67 4.18 19.46
CA ARG A 315 -8.30 4.67 19.69
C ARG A 315 -7.52 3.81 20.68
N ASP A 316 -8.14 3.41 21.78
CA ASP A 316 -7.45 2.79 22.91
C ASP A 316 -7.45 1.25 22.80
N HIS A 317 -8.47 0.68 22.16
CA HIS A 317 -8.68 -0.77 22.09
C HIS A 317 -8.82 -1.33 20.68
N GLY A 318 -8.79 -0.49 19.63
CA GLY A 318 -8.99 -0.94 18.26
C GLY A 318 -10.39 -1.47 17.98
N ILE A 319 -11.40 -1.08 18.76
CA ILE A 319 -12.78 -1.56 18.59
C ILE A 319 -13.58 -0.51 17.81
N LEU A 320 -13.95 -0.86 16.58
CA LEU A 320 -14.78 -0.06 15.68
C LEU A 320 -16.24 -0.52 15.76
N ALA A 321 -17.10 0.29 16.39
CA ALA A 321 -18.53 0.04 16.39
C ALA A 321 -19.14 0.35 15.00
N GLU A 322 -20.12 -0.44 14.56
CA GLU A 322 -20.79 -0.22 13.27
C GLU A 322 -21.41 1.20 13.18
N GLU A 323 -21.87 1.76 14.29
CA GLU A 323 -22.43 3.12 14.30
C GLU A 323 -21.42 4.19 13.88
N LEU A 324 -20.12 3.98 14.11
CA LEU A 324 -19.07 4.88 13.62
C LEU A 324 -18.89 4.76 12.11
N ILE A 325 -19.07 3.56 11.56
CA ILE A 325 -19.04 3.33 10.10
C ILE A 325 -20.27 3.99 9.47
N ASP A 326 -21.45 3.81 10.05
CA ASP A 326 -22.69 4.43 9.58
C ASP A 326 -22.59 5.96 9.57
N GLU A 327 -22.07 6.53 10.65
CA GLU A 327 -21.87 7.98 10.75
C GLU A 327 -20.84 8.48 9.73
N ALA A 328 -19.73 7.76 9.55
CA ALA A 328 -18.74 8.10 8.54
C ALA A 328 -19.33 8.02 7.12
N CYS A 329 -20.00 6.92 6.78
CA CYS A 329 -20.66 6.76 5.48
C CYS A 329 -21.72 7.83 5.23
N LYS A 330 -22.53 8.16 6.24
CA LYS A 330 -23.54 9.23 6.14
C LYS A 330 -22.95 10.61 5.90
N LYS A 331 -21.87 10.95 6.60
CA LYS A 331 -21.14 12.22 6.38
C LYS A 331 -20.48 12.31 5.01
N LEU A 332 -20.23 11.16 4.38
CA LEU A 332 -19.57 11.02 3.09
C LEU A 332 -20.56 10.75 1.94
N GLU A 333 -21.86 10.57 2.24
CA GLU A 333 -22.92 10.19 1.30
C GLU A 333 -22.67 8.81 0.62
N LEU A 334 -22.11 7.86 1.38
CA LEU A 334 -21.66 6.53 0.92
C LEU A 334 -22.46 5.37 1.51
N GLU A 335 -23.66 5.60 2.04
CA GLU A 335 -24.47 4.57 2.69
C GLU A 335 -24.77 3.38 1.76
N HIS A 336 -24.94 3.65 0.47
CA HIS A 336 -25.28 2.66 -0.55
C HIS A 336 -24.12 1.71 -0.90
N ILE A 337 -22.87 2.07 -0.59
CA ILE A 337 -21.69 1.22 -0.80
C ILE A 337 -21.05 0.71 0.50
N LYS A 338 -21.73 0.89 1.64
CA LYS A 338 -21.19 0.55 2.97
C LYS A 338 -20.69 -0.90 3.02
N GLU A 339 -21.49 -1.84 2.52
CA GLU A 339 -21.14 -3.27 2.58
C GLU A 339 -19.94 -3.60 1.68
N GLN A 340 -19.83 -2.97 0.51
CA GLN A 340 -18.68 -3.09 -0.37
C GLN A 340 -17.40 -2.56 0.29
N LEU A 341 -17.48 -1.40 0.96
CA LEU A 341 -16.36 -0.83 1.71
C LEU A 341 -15.91 -1.76 2.85
N ILE A 342 -16.87 -2.30 3.62
CA ILE A 342 -16.58 -3.29 4.66
C ILE A 342 -15.94 -4.54 4.06
N SER A 343 -16.42 -4.99 2.91
CA SER A 343 -15.86 -6.14 2.18
C SER A 343 -14.40 -5.90 1.78
N ILE A 344 -14.10 -4.72 1.21
CA ILE A 344 -12.72 -4.30 0.90
C ILE A 344 -11.86 -4.31 2.17
N MET A 345 -12.33 -3.70 3.26
CA MET A 345 -11.59 -3.66 4.52
C MET A 345 -11.31 -5.06 5.10
N LYS A 346 -12.27 -5.98 5.01
CA LYS A 346 -12.10 -7.39 5.43
C LYS A 346 -11.11 -8.11 4.52
N LYS A 347 -11.29 -8.03 3.20
CA LYS A 347 -10.43 -8.68 2.19
C LYS A 347 -8.97 -8.30 2.37
N PHE A 348 -8.70 -7.06 2.74
CA PHE A 348 -7.36 -6.56 2.98
C PHE A 348 -6.85 -6.72 4.41
N ASN A 349 -7.58 -7.46 5.23
CA ASN A 349 -7.24 -7.74 6.62
C ASN A 349 -7.03 -6.46 7.45
N LEU A 350 -7.80 -5.41 7.15
CA LEU A 350 -7.82 -4.18 7.96
C LEU A 350 -8.74 -4.34 9.18
N ILE A 351 -9.84 -5.05 9.00
CA ILE A 351 -10.84 -5.29 10.04
C ILE A 351 -11.28 -6.74 10.08
N CYS A 352 -11.72 -7.19 11.25
CA CYS A 352 -12.42 -8.47 11.41
C CYS A 352 -13.67 -8.30 12.28
N GLN A 353 -14.71 -9.08 11.99
CA GLN A 353 -15.99 -8.94 12.67
C GLN A 353 -15.98 -9.64 14.04
N TRP A 354 -16.49 -8.96 15.06
CA TRP A 354 -16.73 -9.54 16.38
C TRP A 354 -18.12 -10.18 16.42
N ARG A 355 -18.19 -11.50 16.21
CA ARG A 355 -19.46 -12.22 16.01
C ARG A 355 -20.35 -12.40 17.27
N ARG A 356 -19.91 -12.00 18.46
CA ARG A 356 -20.62 -12.25 19.74
C ARG A 356 -20.32 -11.19 20.80
N LYS A 357 -20.80 -9.96 20.62
CA LYS A 357 -20.86 -8.99 21.72
C LYS A 357 -22.27 -9.07 22.36
N PRO A 358 -22.41 -8.97 23.71
CA PRO A 358 -23.70 -9.16 24.39
C PRO A 358 -24.76 -8.11 24.06
N ASP A 359 -24.37 -6.99 23.44
CA ASP A 359 -25.23 -5.86 23.11
C ASP A 359 -26.06 -6.06 21.83
N GLY A 360 -25.84 -7.16 21.10
CA GLY A 360 -26.54 -7.46 19.84
C GLY A 360 -26.11 -6.57 18.67
N LYS A 361 -25.09 -5.72 18.84
CA LYS A 361 -24.60 -4.79 17.83
C LYS A 361 -23.37 -5.34 17.12
N LEU A 362 -23.17 -4.93 15.87
CA LEU A 362 -21.99 -5.29 15.10
C LEU A 362 -20.80 -4.43 15.54
N HIS A 363 -19.72 -5.10 15.91
CA HIS A 363 -18.43 -4.48 16.19
C HIS A 363 -17.37 -5.13 15.32
N TYR A 364 -16.40 -4.32 14.94
CA TYR A 364 -15.23 -4.72 14.18
C TYR A 364 -13.99 -4.48 15.03
N TYR A 365 -12.99 -5.32 14.84
CA TYR A 365 -11.69 -5.14 15.43
C TYR A 365 -10.73 -4.61 14.36
N VAL A 366 -9.95 -3.59 14.71
CA VAL A 366 -9.04 -2.83 13.84
C VAL A 366 -7.62 -2.94 14.42
N PRO A 367 -6.87 -4.00 14.07
CA PRO A 367 -5.60 -4.29 14.74
C PRO A 367 -4.53 -3.20 14.61
N CYS A 368 -4.57 -2.41 13.53
CA CYS A 368 -3.61 -1.33 13.32
C CYS A 368 -3.79 -0.14 14.28
N MET A 369 -4.91 -0.07 15.00
CA MET A 369 -5.19 0.94 16.02
C MET A 369 -4.78 0.50 17.43
N LEU A 370 -4.21 -0.69 17.60
CA LEU A 370 -3.80 -1.19 18.91
C LEU A 370 -2.57 -0.46 19.42
N THR A 371 -2.77 0.35 20.45
CA THR A 371 -1.72 1.13 21.13
C THR A 371 -1.28 0.50 22.46
N THR A 372 -2.03 -0.48 22.98
CA THR A 372 -1.81 -1.02 24.33
C THR A 372 -0.69 -2.07 24.35
N LYS A 373 0.43 -1.73 24.99
CA LYS A 373 1.48 -2.67 25.40
C LYS A 373 1.15 -3.20 26.81
N LYS A 374 0.69 -4.45 26.95
CA LYS A 374 0.61 -5.10 28.28
C LYS A 374 1.96 -5.72 28.62
N ASP A 375 2.44 -5.55 29.86
CA ASP A 375 3.65 -6.22 30.34
C ASP A 375 3.51 -7.76 30.26
N VAL A 376 4.28 -8.40 29.35
CA VAL A 376 4.34 -9.86 29.13
C VAL A 376 4.66 -10.64 30.41
N LYS A 377 5.24 -9.98 31.41
CA LYS A 377 5.61 -10.57 32.71
C LYS A 377 4.43 -11.13 33.51
N SER A 378 3.19 -10.81 33.13
CA SER A 378 1.97 -11.24 33.81
C SER A 378 1.34 -12.53 33.25
N ILE A 379 1.84 -13.08 32.15
CA ILE A 379 1.26 -14.30 31.55
C ILE A 379 1.78 -15.52 32.30
N ASP A 380 0.88 -16.26 32.94
CA ASP A 380 1.18 -17.46 33.72
C ASP A 380 1.71 -18.58 32.82
N LYS A 381 3.03 -18.83 32.89
CA LYS A 381 3.76 -19.73 31.98
C LYS A 381 3.42 -21.21 32.17
N SER A 382 2.68 -21.57 33.21
CA SER A 382 2.35 -22.98 33.51
C SER A 382 1.21 -23.57 32.67
N SER A 383 0.43 -22.73 31.96
CA SER A 383 -0.77 -23.16 31.24
C SER A 383 -0.74 -22.91 29.73
N ILE A 384 0.38 -22.43 29.18
CA ILE A 384 0.51 -22.11 27.75
C ILE A 384 1.02 -23.35 27.00
N PRO A 385 0.38 -23.80 25.91
CA PRO A 385 0.98 -24.78 25.00
C PRO A 385 2.34 -24.26 24.50
N ALA A 386 3.23 -25.18 24.07
CA ALA A 386 4.58 -24.83 23.67
C ALA A 386 4.60 -23.63 22.67
N PRO A 387 5.40 -22.59 22.92
CA PRO A 387 5.39 -21.39 22.09
C PRO A 387 5.88 -21.71 20.67
N VAL A 388 5.17 -21.18 19.67
CA VAL A 388 5.59 -21.20 18.27
C VAL A 388 6.33 -19.91 17.99
N TYR A 389 7.57 -20.02 17.56
CA TYR A 389 8.39 -18.89 17.14
C TYR A 389 8.37 -18.77 15.62
N LEU A 390 7.96 -17.61 15.12
CA LEU A 390 8.08 -17.24 13.71
C LEU A 390 9.33 -16.38 13.55
N THR A 391 10.28 -16.85 12.75
CA THR A 391 11.51 -16.12 12.44
C THR A 391 11.54 -15.78 10.96
N PHE A 392 11.98 -14.56 10.65
CA PHE A 392 12.12 -14.09 9.27
C PHE A 392 13.60 -14.16 8.88
N ASN A 393 13.89 -14.61 7.67
CA ASN A 393 15.26 -14.69 7.15
C ASN A 393 15.93 -13.30 7.12
N THR A 394 15.13 -12.27 6.92
CA THR A 394 15.53 -10.86 6.91
C THR A 394 15.76 -10.29 8.31
N LYS A 395 15.39 -11.02 9.38
CA LYS A 395 15.37 -10.59 10.79
C LYS A 395 14.38 -9.48 11.12
N TYR A 396 13.66 -8.96 10.14
CA TYR A 396 12.64 -7.93 10.33
C TYR A 396 11.26 -8.48 10.01
N VAL A 397 10.24 -7.86 10.60
CA VAL A 397 8.84 -8.19 10.38
C VAL A 397 8.25 -7.14 9.43
N PRO A 398 7.61 -7.52 8.31
CA PRO A 398 7.09 -6.54 7.38
C PRO A 398 6.05 -5.65 8.05
N SER A 399 6.05 -4.37 7.69
CA SER A 399 5.10 -3.40 8.22
C SER A 399 3.66 -3.85 7.99
N GLY A 400 2.85 -3.83 9.05
CA GLY A 400 1.44 -4.24 9.00
C GLY A 400 1.19 -5.76 8.96
N LEU A 401 2.21 -6.63 8.86
CA LEU A 401 2.02 -8.09 8.87
C LEU A 401 1.31 -8.56 10.14
N PHE A 402 1.71 -8.03 11.29
CA PHE A 402 1.10 -8.39 12.56
C PHE A 402 -0.42 -8.10 12.57
N SER A 403 -0.83 -6.91 12.12
CA SER A 403 -2.24 -6.55 12.01
C SER A 403 -3.03 -7.55 11.17
N ARG A 404 -2.42 -8.03 10.07
CA ARG A 404 -3.03 -9.01 9.18
C ARG A 404 -3.13 -10.39 9.82
N LEU A 405 -2.06 -10.85 10.47
CA LEU A 405 -2.05 -12.11 11.20
C LEU A 405 -3.14 -12.13 12.27
N VAL A 406 -3.33 -11.03 13.00
CA VAL A 406 -4.39 -10.91 14.00
C VAL A 406 -5.77 -11.11 13.35
N VAL A 407 -6.05 -10.46 12.22
CA VAL A 407 -7.31 -10.67 11.49
C VAL A 407 -7.47 -12.12 11.06
N LEU A 408 -6.46 -12.71 10.41
CA LEU A 408 -6.52 -14.08 9.91
C LEU A 408 -6.72 -15.12 11.02
N PHE A 409 -5.98 -14.99 12.13
CA PHE A 409 -6.16 -15.87 13.30
C PHE A 409 -7.52 -15.68 13.95
N TRP A 410 -8.03 -14.45 14.00
CA TRP A 410 -9.35 -14.16 14.55
C TRP A 410 -10.46 -14.81 13.73
N GLU A 411 -10.41 -14.71 12.40
CA GLU A 411 -11.37 -15.33 11.50
C GLU A 411 -11.34 -16.86 11.63
N TRP A 412 -10.15 -17.45 11.59
CA TRP A 412 -9.96 -18.89 11.79
C TRP A 412 -10.51 -19.38 13.15
N ALA A 413 -10.19 -18.69 14.24
CA ALA A 413 -10.68 -19.03 15.57
C ALA A 413 -12.22 -18.90 15.67
N SER A 414 -12.78 -17.90 15.01
CA SER A 414 -14.22 -17.67 14.94
C SER A 414 -14.94 -18.80 14.19
N GLU A 415 -14.38 -19.30 13.10
CA GLU A 415 -14.92 -20.45 12.36
C GLU A 415 -14.90 -21.74 13.19
N MET A 416 -13.79 -22.06 13.85
CA MET A 416 -13.72 -23.24 14.72
C MET A 416 -14.73 -23.22 15.88
N SER A 417 -15.07 -22.04 16.38
CA SER A 417 -16.04 -21.85 17.46
C SER A 417 -17.52 -22.04 17.05
N SER A 418 -17.79 -22.13 15.73
CA SER A 418 -19.13 -22.28 15.16
C SER A 418 -19.56 -23.75 14.96
N GLY A 419 -18.62 -24.70 15.09
CA GLY A 419 -18.91 -26.13 15.15
C GLY A 419 -19.51 -26.52 16.52
N LYS A 420 -20.51 -27.42 16.54
CA LYS A 420 -21.35 -27.76 17.71
C LYS A 420 -20.65 -28.27 19.00
N ASN A 421 -19.31 -28.32 19.09
CA ASN A 421 -18.57 -28.83 20.25
C ASN A 421 -17.54 -27.87 20.88
N SER A 422 -17.50 -26.58 20.51
CA SER A 422 -16.43 -25.66 20.93
C SER A 422 -16.86 -24.59 21.95
N ILE A 423 -17.70 -24.97 22.93
CA ILE A 423 -18.12 -24.07 24.03
C ILE A 423 -16.95 -23.68 24.96
N ASN A 424 -15.86 -24.46 25.00
CA ASN A 424 -14.69 -24.14 25.83
C ASN A 424 -13.61 -23.28 25.15
N CYS A 425 -13.70 -23.01 23.83
CA CYS A 425 -12.72 -22.17 23.15
C CYS A 425 -12.98 -20.68 23.40
N LEU A 426 -14.24 -20.25 23.45
CA LEU A 426 -14.61 -18.83 23.50
C LEU A 426 -14.55 -18.17 24.90
N LEU A 427 -14.41 -18.93 25.98
CA LEU A 427 -14.30 -18.35 27.33
C LEU A 427 -12.84 -18.14 27.77
N ILE A 428 -11.89 -18.76 27.07
CA ILE A 428 -10.46 -18.63 27.37
C ILE A 428 -9.77 -17.79 26.29
N LEU A 429 -10.15 -17.91 25.02
CA LEU A 429 -9.46 -17.28 23.89
C LEU A 429 -9.65 -15.75 23.70
N PRO A 430 -10.75 -15.06 24.03
CA PRO A 430 -10.82 -13.61 23.75
C PRO A 430 -9.84 -12.82 24.60
N SER A 431 -9.60 -13.24 25.84
CA SER A 431 -8.59 -12.67 26.72
C SER A 431 -7.22 -13.22 26.39
N SER A 432 -7.06 -14.55 26.27
CA SER A 432 -5.75 -15.18 26.12
C SER A 432 -5.19 -15.13 24.70
N LEU A 433 -6.02 -15.12 23.66
CA LEU A 433 -5.60 -14.90 22.27
C LEU A 433 -5.33 -13.42 22.05
N LEU A 434 -6.12 -12.50 22.61
CA LEU A 434 -5.78 -11.07 22.60
C LEU A 434 -4.51 -10.82 23.40
N GLU A 435 -4.31 -11.47 24.56
CA GLU A 435 -3.08 -11.38 25.34
C GLU A 435 -1.90 -12.10 24.68
N ALA A 436 -2.13 -13.21 23.95
CA ALA A 436 -1.11 -13.90 23.16
C ALA A 436 -0.76 -13.14 21.87
N LEU A 437 -1.73 -12.46 21.25
CA LEU A 437 -1.54 -11.60 20.09
C LEU A 437 -0.89 -10.28 20.52
N ILE A 438 -1.30 -9.68 21.64
CA ILE A 438 -0.60 -8.54 22.27
C ILE A 438 0.82 -8.96 22.70
N ALA A 439 1.01 -10.19 23.20
CA ALA A 439 2.35 -10.73 23.46
C ALA A 439 3.15 -10.93 22.17
N LEU A 440 2.53 -11.40 21.07
CA LEU A 440 3.16 -11.46 19.75
C LEU A 440 3.59 -10.08 19.24
N ASN A 441 2.82 -9.02 19.51
CA ASN A 441 3.19 -7.63 19.20
C ASN A 441 4.47 -7.18 19.97
N LEU A 442 4.65 -7.69 21.20
CA LEU A 442 5.82 -7.42 22.04
C LEU A 442 7.04 -8.29 21.69
N PHE A 443 6.83 -9.45 21.07
CA PHE A 443 7.92 -10.29 20.56
C PHE A 443 8.41 -9.86 19.17
N ALA A 444 7.52 -9.32 18.31
CA ALA A 444 7.88 -8.82 16.98
C ALA A 444 8.76 -7.56 16.99
N THR A 445 8.95 -6.93 18.16
CA THR A 445 9.76 -5.72 18.33
C THR A 445 11.16 -5.97 18.88
N LYS A 446 11.50 -7.19 19.36
CA LYS A 446 12.85 -7.54 19.82
C LYS A 446 13.16 -9.03 19.65
N VAL A 447 13.73 -9.41 18.52
CA VAL A 447 14.65 -10.57 18.38
C VAL A 447 15.81 -10.16 17.51
#